data_AF-F2NY17-F1
#
_entry.id   AF-F2NY17-F1
#
_cell.length_a   1.000
_cell.length_b   1.000
_cell.length_c   1.000
_cell.angle_alpha   90.00
_cell.angle_beta   90.00
_cell.angle_gamma   90.00
#
_symmetry.space_group_name_H-M   'P 1'
#
loop_
_entity.id
_entity.type
_entity.pdbx_description
1 polymer ?
#
loop_
_entity_poly.entity_id
_entity_poly.type
_entity_poly.pdbx_seq_one_letter_code
_entity_poly.pdbx_strand_id
1 'polypeptide(L)'
;MNQIVSPAAQVIVSIIPIVGICFAASIIFFALLWKHHENVMLIQKDLYNPPKIDLRNFSLLLGLCLVGVGIVLSLMFLLLKHLSWGLLGGLIPLAVGLMLLLFHRISK
;
A
#
# COMPACT_ATOMS: atom_id res chain seq x y z
N MET A 1 1.27 25.02 21.97
CA MET A 1 2.53 24.41 22.42
C MET A 1 3.38 24.07 21.19
N ASN A 2 4.23 24.99 20.75
CA ASN A 2 5.22 24.70 19.70
C ASN A 2 6.34 23.87 20.34
N GLN A 3 6.29 22.56 20.18
CA GLN A 3 7.46 21.72 20.42
C GLN A 3 8.52 22.20 19.42
N ILE A 4 9.56 22.88 19.91
CA ILE A 4 10.74 23.22 19.12
C ILE A 4 11.48 21.89 18.92
N VAL A 5 11.02 21.10 17.95
CA VAL A 5 11.75 19.92 17.48
C VAL A 5 13.05 20.47 16.90
N SER A 6 14.19 20.03 17.43
CA SER A 6 15.48 20.48 16.89
C SER A 6 15.56 20.12 15.40
N PRO A 7 16.24 20.92 14.56
CA PRO A 7 16.39 20.60 13.14
C PRO A 7 16.90 19.16 12.91
N ALA A 8 17.77 18.67 13.80
CA ALA A 8 18.24 17.29 13.79
C ALA A 8 17.11 16.27 14.01
N ALA A 9 16.21 16.49 14.96
CA ALA A 9 15.09 15.60 15.22
C ALA A 9 14.08 15.57 14.06
N GLN A 10 13.88 16.68 13.35
CA GLN A 10 13.03 16.70 12.15
C GLN A 10 13.59 15.83 11.02
N VAL A 11 14.92 15.85 10.82
CA VAL A 11 15.60 14.98 9.86
C VAL A 11 15.41 13.51 10.24
N ILE A 12 15.62 13.15 11.51
CA ILE A 12 15.45 11.77 11.99
C ILE A 12 14.02 11.27 11.74
N VAL A 13 13.00 12.07 12.06
CA VAL A 13 11.59 11.70 11.84
C VAL A 13 11.27 11.51 10.35
N SER A 14 11.86 12.33 9.48
CA SER A 14 11.65 12.22 8.02
C SER A 14 12.27 10.95 7.40
N ILE A 15 13.29 10.37 8.03
CA ILE A 15 13.97 9.15 7.56
C ILE A 15 13.11 7.90 7.83
N ILE A 16 12.28 7.91 8.87
CA ILE A 16 11.44 6.75 9.27
C ILE A 16 10.62 6.19 8.10
N PRO A 17 9.80 6.99 7.38
CA PRO A 17 9.03 6.47 6.24
C PRO A 17 9.92 5.95 5.10
N ILE A 18 11.07 6.58 4.85
CA ILE A 18 12.00 6.16 3.78
C ILE A 18 12.57 4.78 4.12
N VAL A 19 13.08 4.60 5.33
CA VAL A 19 13.63 3.31 5.80
C VAL A 19 12.54 2.25 5.80
N GLY A 20 11.33 2.59 6.24
CA GLY A 20 10.18 1.69 6.19
C GLY A 20 9.90 1.16 4.78
N ILE A 21 9.88 2.04 3.77
CA ILE A 21 9.68 1.66 2.36
C ILE A 21 10.84 0.79 1.86
N CYS A 22 12.09 1.16 2.13
CA CYS A 22 13.27 0.37 1.71
C CYS A 22 13.28 -1.02 2.33
N PHE A 23 12.94 -1.13 3.62
CA PHE A 23 12.91 -2.40 4.34
C PHE A 23 11.77 -3.29 3.83
N ALA A 24 10.56 -2.73 3.66
CA ALA A 24 9.44 -3.45 3.08
C ALA A 24 9.75 -3.96 1.66
N ALA A 25 10.34 -3.11 0.81
CA ALA A 25 10.75 -3.50 -0.54
C ALA A 25 11.77 -4.63 -0.53
N SER A 26 12.76 -4.58 0.37
CA SER A 26 13.77 -5.64 0.53
C SER A 26 13.15 -6.96 0.96
N ILE A 27 12.25 -6.94 1.95
CA ILE A 27 11.53 -8.14 2.40
C ILE A 27 10.69 -8.73 1.27
N ILE A 28 9.91 -7.90 0.56
CA ILE A 28 9.08 -8.35 -0.55
C ILE A 28 9.95 -8.96 -1.65
N PHE A 29 11.08 -8.33 -1.97
CA PHE A 29 12.03 -8.86 -2.96
C PHE A 29 12.54 -10.25 -2.59
N PHE A 30 13.05 -10.44 -1.38
CA PHE A 30 13.54 -11.75 -0.94
C PHE A 30 12.42 -12.79 -0.84
N ALA A 31 11.21 -12.40 -0.42
CA ALA A 31 10.06 -13.30 -0.40
C ALA A 31 9.67 -13.76 -1.82
N LEU A 32 9.66 -12.85 -2.80
CA LEU A 32 9.42 -13.18 -4.20
C LEU A 32 10.52 -14.05 -4.79
N LEU A 33 11.79 -13.77 -4.48
CA LEU A 33 12.93 -14.59 -4.91
C LEU A 33 12.80 -16.01 -4.35
N TRP A 34 12.52 -16.16 -3.06
CA TRP A 34 12.34 -17.47 -2.45
C TRP A 34 11.17 -18.22 -3.08
N LYS A 35 10.05 -17.53 -3.31
CA LYS A 35 8.88 -18.12 -3.96
C LYS A 35 9.16 -18.55 -5.40
N HIS A 36 9.97 -17.77 -6.14
CA HIS A 36 10.41 -18.16 -7.47
C HIS A 36 11.23 -19.45 -7.45
N HIS A 37 12.22 -19.56 -6.55
CA HIS A 37 13.02 -20.78 -6.40
C HIS A 37 12.16 -21.99 -6.01
N GLU A 38 11.21 -21.82 -5.08
CA GLU A 38 10.25 -22.86 -4.70
C GLU A 38 9.44 -23.33 -5.91
N ASN A 39 8.89 -22.40 -6.69
CA ASN A 39 8.09 -22.72 -7.87
C ASN A 39 8.92 -23.46 -8.93
N VAL A 40 10.17 -23.05 -9.19
CA VAL A 40 11.06 -23.75 -10.12
C VAL A 40 11.30 -25.19 -9.68
N MET A 41 11.55 -25.44 -8.40
CA MET A 41 11.75 -26.80 -7.87
C MET A 41 10.47 -27.64 -7.95
N LEU A 42 9.29 -27.05 -7.72
CA LEU A 42 8.01 -27.73 -7.86
C LEU A 42 7.72 -28.09 -9.32
N ILE A 43 8.04 -27.20 -10.26
CA ILE A 43 7.90 -27.45 -11.71
C ILE A 43 8.80 -28.61 -12.13
N GLN A 44 10.07 -28.62 -11.69
CA GLN A 44 11.02 -29.70 -12.01
C GLN A 44 10.59 -31.07 -11.46
N LYS A 45 9.76 -31.11 -10.41
CA LYS A 45 9.27 -32.35 -9.79
C LYS A 45 7.88 -32.76 -10.30
N ASP A 46 7.31 -32.05 -11.29
CA ASP A 46 5.92 -32.21 -11.75
C ASP A 46 4.87 -32.06 -10.63
N LEU A 47 5.21 -31.33 -9.56
CA LEU A 47 4.34 -31.06 -8.40
C LEU A 47 3.77 -29.64 -8.41
N TYR A 48 4.02 -28.86 -9.46
CA TYR A 48 3.59 -27.48 -9.52
C TYR A 48 2.08 -27.37 -9.73
N ASN A 49 1.40 -26.83 -8.73
CA ASN A 49 0.00 -26.45 -8.82
C ASN A 49 -0.08 -24.91 -8.87
N PRO A 50 -0.54 -24.31 -9.98
CA PRO A 50 -0.59 -22.86 -10.10
C PRO A 50 -1.53 -22.28 -9.04
N PRO A 51 -1.11 -21.23 -8.31
CA PRO A 51 -1.97 -20.58 -7.32
C PRO A 51 -3.18 -19.97 -8.02
N LYS A 52 -4.37 -20.30 -7.53
CA LYS A 52 -5.62 -19.65 -7.97
C LYS A 52 -5.74 -18.30 -7.27
N ILE A 53 -5.04 -17.30 -7.79
CA ILE A 53 -5.17 -15.93 -7.26
C ILE A 53 -6.51 -15.36 -7.75
N ASP A 54 -7.42 -15.16 -6.82
CA ASP A 54 -8.68 -14.48 -7.08
C ASP A 54 -8.46 -12.95 -7.06
N LEU A 55 -7.98 -12.44 -8.20
CA LEU A 55 -7.74 -10.99 -8.40
C LEU A 55 -9.01 -10.17 -8.14
N ARG A 56 -10.18 -10.75 -8.37
CA ARG A 56 -11.46 -10.09 -8.16
C ARG A 56 -11.72 -9.88 -6.67
N ASN A 57 -11.60 -10.90 -5.84
CA ASN A 57 -11.75 -10.75 -4.38
C ASN A 57 -10.62 -9.91 -3.76
N PHE A 58 -9.39 -10.03 -4.29
CA PHE A 58 -8.27 -9.21 -3.86
C PHE A 58 -8.51 -7.72 -4.11
N SER A 59 -8.99 -7.36 -5.32
CA SER A 59 -9.32 -5.98 -5.68
C SER A 59 -10.47 -5.39 -4.84
N LEU A 60 -11.48 -6.19 -4.47
CA LEU A 60 -12.55 -5.78 -3.57
C LEU A 60 -12.03 -5.42 -2.18
N LEU A 61 -11.24 -6.32 -1.58
CA LEU A 61 -10.68 -6.13 -0.24
C LEU A 61 -9.76 -4.90 -0.21
N LEU A 62 -8.80 -4.82 -1.14
CA LEU A 62 -7.90 -3.67 -1.24
C LEU A 62 -8.65 -2.37 -1.52
N GLY A 63 -9.62 -2.40 -2.44
CA GLY A 63 -10.44 -1.24 -2.78
C GLY A 63 -11.20 -0.71 -1.57
N LEU A 64 -11.84 -1.59 -0.80
CA LEU A 64 -12.58 -1.21 0.41
C LEU A 64 -11.66 -0.63 1.50
N CYS A 65 -10.50 -1.27 1.74
CA CYS A 65 -9.51 -0.76 2.68
C CYS A 65 -9.00 0.63 2.27
N LEU A 66 -8.64 0.82 0.99
CA LEU A 66 -8.10 2.08 0.48
C LEU A 66 -9.12 3.21 0.46
N VAL A 67 -10.39 2.92 0.13
CA VAL A 67 -11.47 3.90 0.26
C VAL A 67 -11.68 4.29 1.72
N GLY A 68 -11.77 3.33 2.64
CA GLY A 68 -11.97 3.62 4.06
C GLY A 68 -10.85 4.50 4.62
N VAL A 69 -9.58 4.11 4.39
CA VAL A 69 -8.40 4.87 4.79
C VAL A 69 -8.38 6.24 4.11
N GLY A 70 -8.61 6.29 2.80
CA GLY A 70 -8.59 7.52 2.02
C GLY A 70 -9.67 8.52 2.45
N ILE A 71 -10.87 8.06 2.82
CA ILE A 71 -11.94 8.92 3.36
C ILE A 71 -11.50 9.52 4.69
N VAL A 72 -11.03 8.69 5.63
CA VAL A 72 -10.61 9.16 6.95
C VAL A 72 -9.48 10.18 6.84
N LEU A 73 -8.44 9.90 6.04
CA LEU A 73 -7.33 10.86 5.86
C LEU A 73 -7.78 12.13 5.14
N SER A 74 -8.59 12.03 4.08
CA SER A 74 -9.06 13.20 3.33
C SER A 74 -9.89 14.11 4.23
N LEU A 75 -10.82 13.52 5.00
CA LEU A 75 -11.66 14.27 5.93
C LEU A 75 -10.81 14.95 7.02
N MET A 76 -9.87 14.22 7.61
CA MET A 76 -8.96 14.78 8.62
C MET A 76 -8.12 15.93 8.07
N PHE A 77 -7.51 15.79 6.89
CA PHE A 77 -6.71 16.87 6.31
C PHE A 77 -7.54 18.07 5.88
N LEU A 78 -8.75 17.84 5.38
CA LEU A 78 -9.68 18.91 5.02
C LEU A 78 -10.08 19.72 6.27
N LEU A 79 -10.41 19.05 7.38
CA LEU A 79 -10.78 19.71 8.63
C LEU A 79 -9.61 20.49 9.26
N LEU A 80 -8.39 19.94 9.19
CA LEU A 80 -7.22 20.54 9.85
C LEU A 80 -6.57 21.66 9.03
N LYS A 81 -6.42 21.49 7.72
CA LYS A 81 -5.63 22.39 6.85
C LYS A 81 -6.36 22.83 5.58
N HIS A 82 -7.66 22.54 5.46
CA HIS A 82 -8.49 22.91 4.31
C HIS A 82 -7.85 22.37 3.02
N LEU A 83 -7.77 23.19 1.97
CA LEU A 83 -7.17 22.82 0.70
C LEU A 83 -5.64 23.03 0.75
N SER A 84 -4.91 21.96 1.01
CA SER A 84 -3.45 21.96 1.04
C SER A 84 -2.87 20.72 0.36
N TRP A 85 -1.58 20.75 0.03
CA TRP A 85 -0.86 19.59 -0.52
C TRP A 85 -0.91 18.36 0.38
N GLY A 86 -1.15 18.53 1.69
CA GLY A 86 -1.36 17.42 2.61
C GLY A 86 -2.61 16.57 2.28
N LEU A 87 -3.63 17.18 1.68
CA LEU A 87 -4.89 16.50 1.31
C LEU A 87 -4.68 15.35 0.31
N LEU A 88 -3.62 15.44 -0.52
CA LEU A 88 -3.22 14.36 -1.44
C LEU A 88 -2.92 13.06 -0.71
N GLY A 89 -2.43 13.12 0.53
CA GLY A 89 -2.19 11.93 1.35
C GLY A 89 -3.45 11.09 1.60
N GLY A 90 -4.64 11.71 1.59
CA GLY A 90 -5.92 11.00 1.67
C GLY A 90 -6.56 10.75 0.30
N LEU A 91 -6.49 11.74 -0.60
CA LEU A 91 -7.14 11.65 -1.92
C LEU A 91 -6.51 10.59 -2.81
N ILE A 92 -5.20 10.38 -2.74
CA ILE A 92 -4.51 9.35 -3.55
C ILE A 92 -5.02 7.95 -3.16
N PRO A 93 -4.96 7.50 -1.89
CA PRO A 93 -5.57 6.23 -1.48
C PRO A 93 -7.05 6.12 -1.85
N LEU A 94 -7.83 7.19 -1.67
CA LEU A 94 -9.26 7.20 -1.99
C LEU A 94 -9.51 6.94 -3.48
N ALA A 95 -8.79 7.63 -4.35
CA ALA A 95 -8.90 7.47 -5.80
C ALA A 95 -8.50 6.05 -6.25
N VAL A 96 -7.38 5.54 -5.76
CA VAL A 96 -6.92 4.18 -6.07
C VAL A 96 -7.93 3.14 -5.56
N GLY A 97 -8.46 3.32 -4.35
CA GLY A 97 -9.48 2.45 -3.79
C GLY A 97 -10.76 2.40 -4.64
N LEU A 98 -11.24 3.57 -5.08
CA LEU A 98 -12.40 3.64 -5.98
C LEU A 98 -12.14 2.95 -7.32
N MET A 99 -10.95 3.13 -7.92
CA MET A 99 -10.57 2.45 -9.16
C MET A 99 -10.56 0.93 -9.00
N LEU A 100 -10.08 0.41 -7.87
CA LEU A 100 -10.10 -1.03 -7.58
C LEU A 100 -11.53 -1.57 -7.39
N LEU A 101 -12.41 -0.82 -6.74
CA LEU A 101 -13.83 -1.19 -6.63
C LEU A 101 -14.54 -1.16 -7.99
N LEU A 102 -14.20 -0.20 -8.85
CA LEU A 102 -14.69 -0.15 -10.23
C LEU A 102 -14.18 -1.34 -11.03
N PHE A 103 -12.90 -1.68 -10.90
CA PHE A 103 -12.32 -2.88 -11.52
C PHE A 103 -13.05 -4.15 -11.07
N HIS A 104 -13.28 -4.33 -9.77
CA HIS A 104 -14.03 -5.47 -9.23
C HIS A 104 -15.44 -5.59 -9.85
N ARG A 105 -16.11 -4.45 -10.07
CA ARG A 105 -17.46 -4.41 -10.63
C ARG A 105 -17.49 -4.74 -12.13
N ILE A 106 -16.47 -4.33 -12.88
CA ILE A 106 -16.39 -4.52 -14.33
C ILE A 106 -15.83 -5.91 -14.67
N SER A 107 -14.91 -6.42 -13.86
CA SER A 107 -14.35 -7.77 -14.00
C SER A 107 -15.44 -8.80 -13.69
N LYS A 108 -15.94 -9.47 -14.74
CA LYS A 108 -16.87 -10.60 -14.64
C LYS A 108 -16.20 -11.82 -14.01
#